data_AF-A0A286GET1-F1
#
_entry.id   AF-A0A286GET1-F1
#
_cell.length_a   1.000
_cell.length_b   1.000
_cell.length_c   1.000
_cell.angle_alpha   90.00
_cell.angle_beta   90.00
_cell.angle_gamma   90.00
#
_symmetry.space_group_name_H-M   'P 1'
#
loop_
_entity.id
_entity.type
_entity.pdbx_description
1 polymer ?
#
loop_
_entity_poly.entity_id
_entity_poly.type
_entity_poly.pdbx_seq_one_letter_code
_entity_poly.pdbx_strand_id
1 'polypeptide(L)'
;MASKSYYVIGGEYADTSFTKPAAGTELEKHGPFTEKEAHDFWRDLTGKTVDNAMVRYVVRNEGDLPDQQFWVVGGEYKSTDFEEIAEGRKFEVYGPFGKQQALDFWRGLTSQTIDSATHRYSIVTDPDKTREKQAEQAS
;
A
#
# COMPACT_ATOMS: atom_id res chain seq x y z
N MET A 1 -10.66 2.05 20.89
CA MET A 1 -9.20 2.21 20.70
C MET A 1 -9.00 2.84 19.33
N ALA A 2 -8.22 3.92 19.22
CA ALA A 2 -7.92 4.52 17.91
C ALA A 2 -6.97 3.61 17.12
N SER A 3 -7.17 3.48 15.81
CA SER A 3 -6.30 2.69 14.94
C SER A 3 -4.91 3.30 14.86
N LYS A 4 -3.87 2.46 15.00
CA LYS A 4 -2.47 2.87 14.84
C LYS A 4 -1.99 2.51 13.44
N SER A 5 -2.08 3.46 12.53
CA SER A 5 -1.77 3.26 11.12
C SER A 5 -0.98 4.43 10.53
N TYR A 6 -0.47 5.33 11.37
CA TYR A 6 0.27 6.51 10.94
C TYR A 6 1.73 6.41 11.32
N TYR A 7 2.59 6.93 10.46
CA TYR A 7 4.04 6.94 10.61
C TYR A 7 4.56 8.34 10.29
N VAL A 8 5.65 8.74 10.94
CA VAL A 8 6.44 9.91 10.57
C VAL A 8 7.68 9.43 9.85
N ILE A 9 7.81 9.78 8.58
CA ILE A 9 8.92 9.36 7.73
C ILE A 9 9.69 10.58 7.21
N GLY A 10 11.00 10.45 7.03
CA GLY A 10 11.81 11.54 6.51
C GLY A 10 13.25 11.49 7.00
N GLY A 11 13.98 12.58 6.79
CA GLY A 11 15.41 12.65 7.08
C GLY A 11 16.05 13.71 6.21
N GLU A 12 17.36 13.56 5.97
CA GLU A 12 18.12 14.45 5.10
C GLU A 12 17.99 14.04 3.62
N TYR A 13 17.69 15.01 2.77
CA TYR A 13 17.54 14.84 1.32
C TYR A 13 18.72 15.43 0.56
N ALA A 14 18.95 14.93 -0.65
CA ALA A 14 20.02 15.42 -1.53
C ALA A 14 19.82 16.88 -1.96
N ASP A 15 18.56 17.33 -2.00
CA ASP A 15 18.16 18.68 -2.38
C ASP A 15 16.76 19.02 -1.83
N THR A 16 16.31 20.24 -2.09
CA THR A 16 15.00 20.77 -1.66
C THR A 16 13.81 20.26 -2.45
N SER A 17 14.00 19.32 -3.39
CA SER A 17 12.88 18.59 -4.02
C SER A 17 12.30 17.51 -3.10
N PHE A 18 13.07 17.08 -2.09
CA PHE A 18 12.69 16.03 -1.14
C PHE A 18 12.30 14.70 -1.79
N THR A 19 12.95 14.38 -2.92
CA THR A 19 12.66 13.14 -3.68
C THR A 19 13.66 12.03 -3.40
N LYS A 20 14.92 12.37 -3.09
CA LYS A 20 16.01 11.41 -2.86
C LYS A 20 16.71 11.69 -1.54
N PRO A 21 17.02 10.65 -0.75
CA PRO A 21 17.85 10.80 0.43
C PRO A 21 19.21 11.40 0.07
N ALA A 22 19.84 12.08 1.03
CA ALA A 22 21.22 12.53 0.88
C ALA A 22 22.17 11.31 0.72
N ALA A 23 23.34 11.55 0.13
CA ALA A 23 24.29 10.46 -0.12
C ALA A 23 24.77 9.85 1.19
N GLY A 24 24.62 8.53 1.34
CA GLY A 24 25.04 7.80 2.54
C GLY A 24 24.05 7.87 3.71
N THR A 25 22.85 8.40 3.50
CA THR A 25 21.78 8.41 4.50
C THR A 25 20.56 7.61 4.03
N GLU A 26 19.79 7.11 4.99
CA GLU A 26 18.48 6.50 4.76
C GLU A 26 17.40 7.33 5.45
N LEU A 27 16.17 7.31 4.93
CA LEU A 27 15.07 7.98 5.58
C LEU A 27 14.62 7.16 6.79
N GLU A 28 14.41 7.85 7.90
CA GLU A 28 13.89 7.30 9.12
C GLU A 28 12.38 7.06 9.02
N LYS A 29 11.89 6.08 9.79
CA LYS A 29 10.47 5.73 9.88
C LYS A 29 10.10 5.51 11.35
N HIS A 30 9.22 6.37 11.87
CA HIS A 30 8.78 6.38 13.26
C HIS A 30 7.29 6.02 13.35
N GLY A 31 6.95 5.05 14.21
CA GLY A 31 5.57 4.57 14.40
C GLY A 31 5.52 3.06 14.71
N PRO A 32 4.33 2.43 14.68
CA PRO A 32 3.04 3.01 14.32
C PRO A 32 2.43 3.87 15.43
N PHE A 33 1.75 4.94 15.01
CA PHE A 33 1.06 5.91 15.85
C PHE A 33 -0.42 6.00 15.49
N THR A 34 -1.23 6.52 16.42
CA THR A 34 -2.48 7.19 16.04
C THR A 34 -2.17 8.47 15.26
N GLU A 35 -3.13 8.99 14.50
CA GLU A 35 -2.94 10.23 13.72
C GLU A 35 -2.47 11.40 14.61
N LYS A 36 -3.11 11.55 15.78
CA LYS A 36 -2.76 12.62 16.73
C LYS A 36 -1.32 12.46 17.24
N GLU A 37 -0.94 11.26 17.70
CA GLU A 37 0.42 10.97 18.17
C GLU A 37 1.47 11.22 17.08
N ALA A 38 1.17 10.85 15.83
CA ALA A 38 2.05 11.09 14.69
C ALA A 38 2.28 12.59 14.46
N HIS A 39 1.22 13.41 14.51
CA HIS A 39 1.35 14.87 14.35
C HIS A 39 2.08 15.54 15.51
N ASP A 40 1.88 15.08 16.74
CA ASP A 40 2.60 15.59 17.91
C ASP A 40 4.11 15.25 17.79
N PHE A 41 4.44 14.00 17.44
CA PHE A 41 5.82 13.56 17.22
C PHE A 41 6.49 14.29 16.05
N TRP A 42 5.80 14.40 14.91
CA TRP A 42 6.29 15.15 13.75
C TRP A 42 6.63 16.60 14.08
N ARG A 43 5.80 17.26 14.89
CA ARG A 43 6.01 18.64 15.31
C ARG A 43 7.25 18.80 16.18
N ASP A 44 7.43 17.91 17.15
CA ASP A 44 8.63 17.89 18.02
C ASP A 44 9.90 17.63 17.19
N LEU A 45 9.86 16.62 16.32
CA LEU A 45 11.01 16.26 15.47
C LEU A 45 11.38 17.39 14.49
N THR A 46 10.39 17.97 13.81
CA THR A 46 10.62 19.10 12.88
C THR A 46 11.14 20.32 13.61
N GLY A 47 10.67 20.59 14.84
CA GLY A 47 11.18 21.69 15.66
C GLY A 47 12.66 21.56 16.01
N LYS A 48 13.17 20.33 16.13
CA LYS A 48 14.60 20.05 16.39
C LYS A 48 15.49 20.17 15.16
N THR A 49 14.92 20.12 13.96
CA THR A 49 15.67 20.10 12.68
C THR A 49 15.37 21.31 11.79
N VAL A 50 14.74 22.35 12.34
CA VAL A 50 14.23 23.50 11.56
C VAL A 50 15.34 24.33 10.89
N ASP A 51 16.55 24.25 11.41
CA ASP A 51 17.74 24.93 10.91
C ASP A 51 18.38 24.24 9.69
N ASN A 52 18.05 22.97 9.44
CA ASN A 52 18.52 22.25 8.26
C ASN A 52 17.44 22.20 7.17
N ALA A 53 17.59 23.05 6.14
CA ALA A 53 16.66 23.12 5.02
C ALA A 53 16.58 21.83 4.17
N MET A 54 17.56 20.92 4.30
CA MET A 54 17.59 19.63 3.61
C MET A 54 16.91 18.52 4.42
N VAL A 55 16.55 18.78 5.69
CA VAL A 55 15.85 17.81 6.53
C VAL A 55 14.36 18.06 6.48
N ARG A 56 13.58 17.03 6.14
CA ARG A 56 12.12 17.09 6.14
C ARG A 56 11.52 15.80 6.65
N TYR A 57 10.53 15.94 7.53
CA TYR A 57 9.67 14.83 7.97
C TYR A 57 8.24 15.06 7.52
N VAL A 58 7.54 13.96 7.22
CA VAL A 58 6.13 13.97 6.82
C VAL A 58 5.36 12.88 7.54
N VAL A 59 4.10 13.17 7.86
CA VAL A 59 3.15 12.16 8.36
C VAL A 59 2.54 11.41 7.17
N ARG A 60 2.48 10.08 7.26
CA ARG A 60 1.86 9.20 6.26
C ARG A 60 1.03 8.13 6.94
N ASN A 61 -0.05 7.72 6.28
CA ASN A 61 -0.73 6.48 6.62
C ASN A 61 0.08 5.29 6.09
N GLU A 62 -0.08 4.12 6.70
CA GLU A 62 0.55 2.86 6.29
C GLU A 62 0.37 2.57 4.79
N GLY A 63 -0.85 2.76 4.26
CA GLY A 63 -1.15 2.55 2.84
C GLY A 63 -0.53 3.58 1.88
N ASP A 64 0.16 4.59 2.39
CA ASP A 64 0.86 5.63 1.62
C ASP A 64 2.38 5.62 1.86
N LEU A 65 2.88 4.60 2.55
CA LEU A 65 4.32 4.43 2.75
C LEU A 65 5.03 4.10 1.43
N PRO A 66 6.24 4.64 1.20
CA PRO A 66 6.98 4.42 -0.03
C PRO A 66 7.43 2.96 -0.22
N ASP A 67 7.61 2.23 0.88
CA ASP A 67 7.95 0.81 0.93
C ASP A 67 6.71 -0.11 0.95
N GLN A 68 5.50 0.45 0.95
CA GLN A 68 4.27 -0.34 0.94
C GLN A 68 4.09 -1.03 -0.41
N GLN A 69 3.96 -2.35 -0.35
CA GLN A 69 3.71 -3.19 -1.52
C GLN A 69 2.22 -3.51 -1.65
N PHE A 70 1.79 -3.63 -2.90
CA PHE A 70 0.42 -3.96 -3.29
C PHE A 70 0.42 -5.09 -4.31
N TRP A 71 -0.63 -5.89 -4.27
CA TRP A 71 -0.89 -6.97 -5.22
C TRP A 71 -2.27 -6.80 -5.82
N VAL A 72 -2.43 -7.15 -7.08
CA VAL A 72 -3.73 -7.30 -7.74
C VAL A 72 -4.09 -8.77 -7.72
N VAL A 73 -5.21 -9.11 -7.09
CA VAL A 73 -5.63 -10.51 -6.87
C VAL A 73 -7.07 -10.73 -7.30
N GLY A 74 -7.40 -11.93 -7.75
CA GLY A 74 -8.76 -12.28 -8.18
C GLY A 74 -8.78 -13.28 -9.32
N GLY A 75 -9.72 -13.12 -10.24
CA GLY A 75 -9.87 -13.99 -11.40
C GLY A 75 -11.33 -14.12 -11.83
N GLU A 76 -11.62 -15.22 -12.52
CA GLU A 76 -12.98 -15.62 -12.88
C GLU A 76 -13.63 -16.39 -11.73
N TYR A 77 -14.81 -15.93 -11.30
CA TYR A 77 -15.60 -16.55 -10.24
C TYR A 77 -16.74 -17.38 -10.82
N LYS A 78 -17.23 -18.32 -10.01
CA LYS A 78 -18.39 -19.15 -10.35
C LYS A 78 -19.68 -18.33 -10.49
N SER A 79 -19.74 -17.21 -9.77
CA SER A 79 -20.95 -16.41 -9.52
C SER A 79 -20.57 -14.94 -9.24
N THR A 80 -21.55 -14.05 -9.25
CA THR A 80 -21.39 -12.61 -8.94
C THR A 80 -21.35 -12.31 -7.43
N ASP A 81 -21.36 -13.35 -6.58
CA ASP A 81 -21.05 -13.24 -5.14
C ASP A 81 -19.55 -13.08 -4.88
N PHE A 82 -18.72 -13.53 -5.84
CA PHE A 82 -17.27 -13.53 -5.79
C PHE A 82 -16.69 -14.31 -4.59
N GLU A 83 -17.33 -15.42 -4.21
CA GLU A 83 -16.89 -16.28 -3.11
C GLU A 83 -16.00 -17.43 -3.58
N GLU A 84 -16.37 -18.07 -4.70
CA GLU A 84 -15.67 -19.23 -5.25
C GLU A 84 -15.09 -18.95 -6.64
N ILE A 85 -13.85 -19.37 -6.88
CA ILE A 85 -13.22 -19.34 -8.20
C ILE A 85 -13.89 -20.35 -9.12
N ALA A 86 -14.11 -19.96 -10.39
CA ALA A 86 -14.75 -20.80 -11.39
C ALA A 86 -14.00 -22.13 -11.60
N GLU A 87 -14.75 -23.18 -11.91
CA GLU A 87 -14.18 -24.51 -12.14
C GLU A 87 -13.10 -24.50 -13.23
N GLY A 88 -11.97 -25.14 -12.95
CA GLY A 88 -10.82 -25.17 -13.88
C GLY A 88 -10.02 -23.87 -13.96
N ARG A 89 -10.41 -22.82 -13.21
CA ARG A 89 -9.65 -21.57 -13.09
C ARG A 89 -8.79 -21.57 -11.83
N LYS A 90 -7.85 -20.63 -11.78
CA LYS A 90 -6.94 -20.45 -10.64
C LYS A 90 -7.13 -19.05 -10.09
N PHE A 91 -6.95 -18.92 -8.77
CA PHE A 91 -6.83 -17.61 -8.14
C PHE A 91 -5.54 -16.94 -8.59
N GLU A 92 -5.67 -15.79 -9.25
CA GLU A 92 -4.59 -15.04 -9.85
C GLU A 92 -4.02 -14.02 -8.87
N VAL A 93 -2.70 -13.85 -8.88
CA VAL A 93 -1.98 -12.90 -8.03
C VAL A 93 -0.89 -12.23 -8.85
N TYR A 94 -0.92 -10.90 -8.90
CA TYR A 94 0.01 -10.07 -9.65
C TYR A 94 0.68 -9.06 -8.72
N GLY A 95 2.00 -8.96 -8.76
CA GLY A 95 2.80 -8.06 -7.92
C GLY A 95 4.10 -8.71 -7.44
N PRO A 96 4.81 -8.08 -6.47
CA PRO A 96 4.45 -6.83 -5.80
C PRO A 96 4.56 -5.61 -6.70
N PHE A 97 3.73 -4.61 -6.44
CA PHE A 97 3.69 -3.32 -7.12
C PHE A 97 3.75 -2.16 -6.12
N GLY A 98 4.23 -1.00 -6.58
CA GLY A 98 3.92 0.27 -5.91
C GLY A 98 2.46 0.67 -6.13
N LYS A 99 1.90 1.53 -5.27
CA LYS A 99 0.48 1.91 -5.28
C LYS A 99 -0.06 2.32 -6.66
N GLN A 100 0.64 3.23 -7.33
CA GLN A 100 0.22 3.72 -8.66
C GLN A 100 0.28 2.60 -9.71
N GLN A 101 1.34 1.80 -9.70
CA GLN A 101 1.51 0.67 -10.61
C GLN A 101 0.42 -0.39 -10.40
N ALA A 102 0.04 -0.69 -9.15
CA ALA A 102 -1.05 -1.60 -8.84
C ALA A 102 -2.40 -1.08 -9.38
N LEU A 103 -2.67 0.23 -9.21
CA LEU A 103 -3.88 0.87 -9.73
C LEU A 103 -3.95 0.80 -11.25
N ASP A 104 -2.86 1.08 -11.95
CA ASP A 104 -2.82 1.07 -13.41
C ASP A 104 -2.92 -0.36 -13.96
N PHE A 105 -2.26 -1.33 -13.31
CA PHE A 105 -2.39 -2.73 -13.67
C PHE A 105 -3.81 -3.26 -13.45
N TRP A 106 -4.40 -2.97 -12.28
CA TRP A 106 -5.78 -3.36 -11.96
C TRP A 106 -6.79 -2.76 -12.95
N ARG A 107 -6.64 -1.48 -13.31
CA ARG A 107 -7.48 -0.84 -14.35
C ARG A 107 -7.34 -1.56 -15.68
N GLY A 108 -6.11 -1.80 -16.12
CA GLY A 108 -5.85 -2.49 -17.38
C GLY A 108 -6.45 -3.90 -17.43
N LEU A 109 -6.37 -4.65 -16.33
CA LEU A 109 -6.94 -5.99 -16.22
C LEU A 109 -8.47 -5.96 -16.21
N THR A 110 -9.06 -5.06 -15.42
CA THR A 110 -10.52 -4.88 -15.34
C THR A 110 -11.11 -4.45 -16.69
N SER A 111 -10.43 -3.57 -17.44
CA SER A 111 -10.87 -3.17 -18.77
C SER A 111 -10.86 -4.32 -19.78
N GLN A 112 -9.91 -5.27 -19.66
CA GLN A 112 -9.86 -6.45 -20.53
C GLN A 112 -10.99 -7.44 -20.24
N THR A 113 -11.54 -7.43 -19.02
CA THR A 113 -12.57 -8.36 -18.57
C THR A 113 -13.94 -7.69 -18.38
N ILE A 114 -14.13 -6.48 -18.92
CA ILE A 114 -15.31 -5.64 -18.63
C ILE A 114 -16.64 -6.28 -19.03
N ASP A 115 -16.64 -7.12 -20.06
CA ASP A 115 -17.83 -7.83 -20.54
C ASP A 115 -18.18 -9.06 -19.70
N SER A 116 -17.33 -9.44 -18.74
CA SER A 116 -17.58 -10.57 -17.85
C SER A 116 -18.05 -10.10 -16.47
N ALA A 117 -19.30 -10.41 -16.13
CA ALA A 117 -19.88 -10.11 -14.82
C ALA A 117 -19.24 -10.93 -13.69
N THR A 118 -18.54 -12.02 -14.00
CA THR A 118 -17.93 -12.93 -13.03
C THR A 118 -16.43 -12.72 -12.87
N HIS A 119 -15.80 -11.83 -13.63
CA HIS A 119 -14.41 -11.46 -13.40
C HIS A 119 -14.33 -10.33 -12.39
N ARG A 120 -13.51 -10.52 -11.36
CA ARG A 120 -13.25 -9.46 -10.38
C ARG A 120 -11.80 -9.52 -9.92
N TYR A 121 -11.20 -8.34 -9.82
CA TYR A 121 -9.87 -8.16 -9.26
C TYR A 121 -9.92 -7.08 -8.18
N SER A 122 -9.11 -7.27 -7.14
CA SER A 122 -8.97 -6.37 -6.01
C SER A 122 -7.50 -6.06 -5.75
N ILE A 123 -7.21 -4.87 -5.25
CA ILE A 123 -5.87 -4.49 -4.79
C ILE A 123 -5.78 -4.78 -3.29
N VAL A 124 -4.76 -5.53 -2.89
CA VAL A 124 -4.53 -5.93 -1.49
C VAL A 124 -3.08 -5.70 -1.09
N THR A 125 -2.83 -5.62 0.22
CA THR A 125 -1.48 -5.56 0.81
C THR A 125 -1.00 -6.94 1.31
N ASP A 126 -1.90 -7.92 1.36
CA ASP A 126 -1.60 -9.30 1.77
C ASP A 126 -2.33 -10.29 0.82
N PRO A 127 -1.62 -10.78 -0.23
CA PRO A 127 -2.21 -11.67 -1.21
C PRO A 127 -2.48 -13.07 -0.65
N ASP A 128 -1.67 -13.54 0.31
CA ASP A 128 -1.78 -14.89 0.85
C ASP A 128 -3.01 -15.02 1.74
N LYS A 129 -3.27 -14.04 2.61
CA LYS A 129 -4.51 -13.98 3.40
C LYS A 129 -5.76 -13.97 2.52
N THR A 130 -5.70 -13.30 1.37
CA THR A 130 -6.83 -13.27 0.44
C THR A 130 -7.01 -14.63 -0.23
N ARG A 131 -5.91 -15.29 -0.62
CA ARG A 131 -5.95 -16.65 -1.20
C ARG A 131 -6.49 -17.69 -0.20
N GLU A 132 -6.06 -17.63 1.05
CA GLU A 132 -6.53 -18.54 2.11
C GLU A 132 -8.04 -18.43 2.32
N LYS A 133 -8.56 -17.20 2.42
CA LYS A 133 -10.01 -16.96 2.52
C LYS A 133 -10.78 -17.57 1.35
N GLN A 134 -10.23 -17.51 0.14
CA GLN A 134 -10.85 -18.10 -1.05
C GLN A 134 -10.79 -19.62 -1.06
N ALA A 135 -9.73 -20.21 -0.49
CA ALA A 135 -9.63 -21.66 -0.32
C ALA A 135 -10.64 -22.18 0.72
N GLU A 136 -10.89 -21.43 1.80
CA GLU A 136 -11.90 -21.78 2.81
C GLU A 136 -13.33 -21.73 2.24
N GLN A 137 -13.63 -20.77 1.37
CA GLN A 137 -14.95 -20.63 0.74
C GLN A 137 -15.25 -21.71 -0.31
N ALA A 138 -14.23 -22.42 -0.80
CA ALA A 138 -14.37 -23.48 -1.79
C ALA A 138 -14.48 -24.90 -1.18
N SER A 139 -14.45 -25.02 0.17
CA SER A 139 -14.59 -26.30 0.90
C SER A 139 -15.98 -26.50 1.47
#